data_AF-A0A9E4F0V2-F1
#
_entry.id   AF-A0A9E4F0V2-F1
#
_cell.length_a   1.000
_cell.length_b   1.000
_cell.length_c   1.000
_cell.angle_alpha   90.00
_cell.angle_beta   90.00
_cell.angle_gamma   90.00
#
_symmetry.space_group_name_H-M   'P 1'
#
loop_
_entity.id
_entity.type
_entity.pdbx_description
1 polymer ?
#
loop_
_entity_poly.entity_id
_entity_poly.type
_entity_poly.pdbx_seq_one_letter_code
_entity_poly.pdbx_strand_id
1 'polypeptide(L)' 'MKRTLRLVVTALAFLLICVGSVAAAPYDENRPKVGQKARDFEIQGFKLSDLKGRKNLVMVFYRGHF' A
#
# COMPACT_ATOMS: atom_id res chain seq x y z
N MET A 1 4.13 40.00 -11.00
CA MET A 1 4.56 39.40 -9.70
C MET A 1 3.42 38.83 -8.84
N LYS A 2 2.22 39.44 -8.77
CA LYS A 2 1.12 38.94 -7.90
C LYS A 2 0.52 37.57 -8.32
N ARG A 3 0.56 37.22 -9.62
CA ARG A 3 0.02 35.94 -10.14
C ARG A 3 0.91 34.74 -9.81
N THR A 4 2.23 34.92 -9.89
CA THR A 4 3.22 33.88 -9.59
C THR A 4 3.18 33.47 -8.11
N LEU A 5 3.00 34.43 -7.21
CA LEU A 5 2.86 34.15 -5.78
C LEU A 5 1.61 33.32 -5.45
N ARG A 6 0.47 33.61 -6.09
CA ARG A 6 -0.77 32.84 -5.90
C ARG A 6 -0.62 31.39 -6.35
N LEU A 7 0.00 31.16 -7.50
CA LEU A 7 0.27 29.81 -8.02
C LEU A 7 1.15 28.99 -7.07
N VAL A 8 2.19 29.60 -6.51
CA VAL A 8 3.08 28.93 -5.55
C VAL A 8 2.33 28.55 -4.27
N VAL A 9 1.50 29.44 -3.73
CA VAL A 9 0.71 29.16 -2.51
C VAL A 9 -0.30 28.03 -2.76
N THR A 10 -0.99 28.04 -3.90
CA THR A 10 -1.95 26.98 -4.24
C THR A 10 -1.25 25.63 -4.45
N ALA A 11 -0.08 25.61 -5.09
CA ALA A 11 0.71 24.38 -5.26
C ALA A 11 1.21 23.84 -3.91
N LEU A 12 1.64 24.71 -2.99
CA LEU A 12 2.07 24.31 -1.65
C LEU A 12 0.91 23.73 -0.83
N ALA A 13 -0.26 24.38 -0.89
CA ALA A 13 -1.46 23.91 -0.21
C ALA A 13 -1.90 22.54 -0.74
N PHE A 14 -1.87 22.36 -2.06
CA PHE A 14 -2.18 21.07 -2.68
C PHE A 14 -1.20 19.97 -2.26
N LEU A 15 0.11 20.26 -2.26
CA LEU A 15 1.14 19.33 -1.80
C LEU A 15 0.92 18.92 -0.33
N LEU A 16 0.62 19.87 0.55
CA LEU A 16 0.34 19.62 1.96
C LEU A 16 -0.89 18.71 2.15
N ILE A 17 -1.95 18.91 1.36
CA ILE A 17 -3.15 18.06 1.38
C ILE A 17 -2.82 16.63 0.93
N CYS A 18 -2.03 16.48 -0.14
CA CYS A 18 -1.63 15.16 -0.64
C CYS A 18 -0.77 14.40 0.40
N VAL A 19 0.22 15.07 1.00
CA VAL A 19 1.09 14.45 2.01
C VAL A 19 0.31 14.13 3.29
N GLY A 20 -0.57 15.03 3.74
CA GLY A 20 -1.45 14.81 4.89
C GLY A 20 -2.38 13.61 4.71
N SER A 21 -2.89 13.40 3.49
CA SER A 21 -3.77 12.27 3.17
C SER A 21 -3.05 10.91 3.23
N VAL A 22 -1.78 10.86 2.87
CA VAL A 22 -0.95 9.63 2.98
C VAL A 22 -0.55 9.37 4.43
N ALA A 23 -0.27 10.43 5.20
CA ALA A 23 0.10 10.33 6.61
C ALA A 23 -1.08 9.94 7.52
N ALA A 24 -2.31 10.27 7.14
CA ALA A 24 -3.53 9.93 7.87
C ALA A 24 -4.03 8.50 7.60
N ALA A 25 -3.36 7.73 6.73
CA ALA A 25 -3.70 6.33 6.55
C ALA A 25 -3.48 5.56 7.87
N PRO A 26 -4.46 4.81 8.37
CA PRO A 26 -4.34 4.09 9.63
C PRO A 26 -3.11 3.16 9.58
N TYR A 27 -2.26 3.28 10.60
CA TYR A 27 -1.12 2.39 10.78
C TYR A 27 -1.65 0.99 11.11
N ASP A 28 -1.61 0.11 10.12
CA ASP A 28 -1.94 -1.30 10.29
C ASP A 28 -0.63 -2.07 10.52
N GLU A 29 -0.41 -2.50 11.77
CA GLU A 29 0.74 -3.34 12.15
C GLU A 29 0.82 -4.65 11.37
N ASN A 30 -0.32 -5.12 10.84
CA ASN A 30 -0.40 -6.35 10.06
C ASN A 30 -0.15 -6.12 8.56
N ARG A 31 0.05 -4.88 8.12
CA ARG A 31 0.37 -4.59 6.73
C ARG A 31 1.71 -5.23 6.35
N PRO A 32 1.78 -5.97 5.23
CA PRO A 32 3.05 -6.52 4.73
C PRO A 32 4.07 -5.41 4.49
N LYS A 33 5.28 -5.56 5.03
CA LYS A 33 6.39 -4.61 4.83
C LYS A 33 7.26 -5.06 3.65
N VAL A 34 7.80 -4.09 2.91
CA VAL A 34 8.75 -4.37 1.82
C VAL A 34 9.98 -5.09 2.39
N GLY A 35 10.40 -6.17 1.74
CA GLY A 35 11.52 -7.00 2.17
C GLY A 35 11.19 -8.00 3.29
N GLN A 36 10.00 -7.92 3.90
CA GLN A 36 9.54 -8.93 4.83
C GLN A 36 9.23 -10.23 4.08
N LYS A 37 9.74 -11.35 4.58
CA LYS A 37 9.37 -12.67 4.05
C LYS A 37 7.89 -12.94 4.32
N ALA A 38 7.19 -13.48 3.32
CA ALA A 38 5.83 -13.98 3.50
C ALA A 38 5.83 -15.08 4.57
N ARG A 39 4.79 -15.10 5.40
CA ARG A 39 4.58 -16.17 6.39
C ARG A 39 4.18 -17.45 5.66
N ASP A 40 4.65 -18.59 6.16
CA ASP A 40 4.19 -19.89 5.67
C ASP A 40 2.67 -20.01 5.85
N PHE A 41 2.00 -20.54 4.83
CA PHE A 41 0.57 -20.81 4.85
C PHE A 41 0.25 -22.10 4.10
N GLU A 42 -0.88 -22.70 4.47
CA GLU A 42 -1.54 -23.78 3.75
C GLU A 42 -3.05 -23.50 3.74
N ILE A 43 -3.65 -23.35 2.57
CA ILE A 43 -5.08 -23.08 2.42
C ILE A 43 -5.63 -24.03 1.38
N GLN A 44 -6.56 -24.90 1.78
CA GLN A 44 -7.18 -25.88 0.88
C GLN A 44 -6.15 -26.71 0.08
N GLY A 45 -5.02 -27.07 0.72
CA GLY A 45 -3.93 -27.81 0.10
C GLY A 45 -2.92 -26.98 -0.71
N PHE A 46 -3.15 -25.67 -0.86
CA PHE A 46 -2.22 -24.75 -1.52
C PHE A 46 -1.21 -24.17 -0.53
N LYS A 47 0.10 -24.34 -0.79
CA LYS A 47 1.18 -23.98 0.14
C LYS A 47 2.09 -22.88 -0.40
N LEU A 48 2.69 -22.11 0.51
CA LEU A 48 3.72 -21.12 0.13
C LEU A 48 4.92 -21.77 -0.59
N SER A 49 5.24 -23.02 -0.27
CA SER A 49 6.31 -23.79 -0.95
C SER A 49 6.12 -23.89 -2.45
N ASP A 50 4.87 -23.99 -2.89
CA ASP A 50 4.51 -24.21 -4.30
C ASP A 50 4.76 -22.96 -5.15
N LEU A 51 4.90 -21.81 -4.48
CA LEU A 51 5.18 -20.51 -5.06
C LEU A 51 6.68 -20.16 -5.07
N LYS A 52 7.55 -20.99 -4.49
CA LYS A 52 9.00 -20.72 -4.44
C LYS A 52 9.57 -20.65 -5.87
N GLY A 53 10.33 -19.59 -6.13
CA GLY A 53 10.98 -19.35 -7.42
C GLY A 53 10.12 -18.60 -8.46
N ARG A 54 8.82 -18.44 -8.21
CA ARG A 54 7.95 -17.57 -9.02
C ARG A 54 8.14 -16.10 -8.61
N LYS A 55 8.11 -15.19 -9.58
CA LYS A 55 8.24 -13.73 -9.36
C LYS A 55 6.93 -13.02 -9.70
N ASN A 56 6.74 -11.81 -9.18
CA ASN A 56 5.59 -10.95 -9.46
C ASN A 56 4.23 -11.57 -9.09
N LEU A 57 4.16 -12.27 -7.95
CA LEU A 57 2.93 -12.85 -7.45
C LEU A 57 2.16 -11.83 -6.60
N VAL A 58 0.85 -11.73 -6.85
CA VAL A 58 -0.08 -10.96 -6.02
C VAL A 58 -1.08 -11.95 -5.41
N MET A 59 -1.08 -12.03 -4.08
CA MET A 59 -2.07 -12.82 -3.34
C MET A 59 -3.07 -11.90 -2.68
N VAL A 60 -4.35 -12.15 -2.93
CA VAL A 60 -5.46 -11.39 -2.35
C VAL A 60 -6.34 -12.37 -1.57
N PHE A 61 -6.42 -12.16 -0.25
CA PHE A 61 -7.31 -12.91 0.62
C PHE A 61 -8.63 -12.14 0.73
N TYR A 62 -9.70 -12.70 0.18
CA TYR A 62 -11.03 -12.13 0.25
C TYR A 62 -11.97 -13.14 0.90
N ARG A 63 -12.77 -12.67 1.87
CA ARG A 63 -13.86 -13.44 2.46
C ARG A 63 -15.16 -12.90 1.88
N GLY A 64 -15.74 -13.63 0.93
CA GLY A 64 -17.07 -13.31 0.39
C GLY A 64 -18.16 -13.64 1.40
N HIS A 65 -19.13 -12.75 1.52
CA HIS A 65 -20.49 -13.12 1.90
C HIS A 65 -21.19 -13.54 0.60
N PHE A 66 -21.28 -14.83 0.35
CA PHE A 66 -22.10 -15.38 -0.73
C PHE A 66 -23.49 -15.71 -0.17
#